data_AF-A0A961HQV1-F1
#
_entry.id   AF-A0A961HQV1-F1
#
_cell.length_a   1.000
_cell.length_b   1.000
_cell.length_c   1.000
_cell.angle_alpha   90.00
_cell.angle_beta   90.00
_cell.angle_gamma   90.00
#
_symmetry.space_group_name_H-M   'P 1'
#
loop_
_entity.id
_entity.type
_entity.pdbx_description
1 polymer ?
#
loop_
_entity_poly.entity_id
_entity_poly.type
_entity_poly.pdbx_seq_one_letter_code
_entity_poly.pdbx_strand_id
1 'polypeptide(L)'
;MRGSKHTAFGLGLMVLYLGIPAAFILPSLVRARDTEISRDMNLYETGPFVAESDPSNMRDDGEIILAEAPTNFNQPAVDAGSSELNGFADTPWMTDYSAVKKRFQDLATAANTPERIEIVMAVEDHYILVRRNDVLYRYNFYKSPITVARLNNHELTEADYDSMEGKLYHVRVILPFIQSKWIGERLEKAYGQKTRSTVDEKTMRGADIWEKPGGFIFQWFEPYHKVAYSRTIDYMSADMVKKIMQENEKYFDAEERELLRKLIVN
;
A
#
# COMPACT_ATOMS: atom_id res chain seq x y z
N MET A 1 -64.10 -23.75 -8.60
CA MET A 1 -63.36 -22.50 -8.93
C MET A 1 -62.18 -22.37 -7.98
N ARG A 2 -60.97 -22.64 -8.49
CA ARG A 2 -59.66 -22.27 -7.89
C ARG A 2 -59.50 -20.76 -8.14
N GLY A 3 -59.03 -19.87 -7.27
CA GLY A 3 -57.93 -19.93 -6.31
C GLY A 3 -56.87 -18.92 -6.77
N SER A 4 -56.65 -17.83 -6.03
CA SER A 4 -55.40 -17.06 -6.09
C SER A 4 -55.21 -16.27 -4.79
N LYS A 5 -54.05 -16.49 -4.18
CA LYS A 5 -53.56 -15.82 -2.97
C LYS A 5 -52.75 -14.61 -3.42
N HIS A 6 -53.05 -13.42 -2.90
CA HIS A 6 -52.12 -12.29 -2.94
C HIS A 6 -51.43 -12.16 -1.59
N THR A 7 -50.12 -12.41 -1.63
CA THR A 7 -49.16 -12.21 -0.56
C THR A 7 -48.96 -10.72 -0.27
N ALA A 8 -49.05 -10.40 1.02
CA ALA A 8 -48.49 -9.20 1.62
C ALA A 8 -46.96 -9.18 1.46
N PHE A 9 -46.38 -7.98 1.31
CA PHE A 9 -45.29 -7.46 2.16
C PHE A 9 -44.97 -6.04 1.68
N GLY A 10 -45.57 -5.07 2.36
CA GLY A 10 -45.16 -3.66 2.28
C GLY A 10 -44.05 -3.37 3.28
N LEU A 11 -43.25 -2.35 2.93
CA LEU A 11 -42.44 -1.53 3.83
C LEU A 11 -41.45 -2.26 4.76
N GLY A 12 -40.18 -2.28 4.34
CA GLY A 12 -39.05 -2.55 5.22
C GLY A 12 -37.72 -2.18 4.59
N LEU A 13 -36.94 -1.35 5.29
CA LEU A 13 -35.54 -0.94 5.05
C LEU A 13 -35.26 0.10 3.96
N MET A 14 -35.49 1.36 4.34
CA MET A 14 -34.62 2.47 3.95
C MET A 14 -33.86 2.90 5.21
N VAL A 15 -32.72 2.25 5.50
CA VAL A 15 -31.86 2.59 6.65
C VAL A 15 -30.38 2.36 6.27
N LEU A 16 -29.60 3.46 6.33
CA LEU A 16 -28.15 3.57 6.54
C LEU A 16 -27.21 2.80 5.60
N TYR A 17 -26.69 3.48 4.56
CA TYR A 17 -25.35 3.21 4.02
C TYR A 17 -24.59 4.52 3.73
N LEU A 18 -24.33 5.28 4.80
CA LEU A 18 -23.26 6.27 4.84
C LEU A 18 -22.38 5.92 6.04
N GLY A 19 -21.35 5.13 5.78
CA GLY A 19 -20.38 4.71 6.78
C GLY A 19 -20.04 3.24 6.61
N ILE A 20 -19.24 2.89 5.59
CA ILE A 20 -18.51 1.62 5.62
C ILE A 20 -17.53 1.74 6.80
N PRO A 21 -17.66 0.93 7.87
CA PRO A 21 -16.70 0.96 8.96
C PRO A 21 -15.34 0.49 8.44
N ALA A 22 -14.25 1.14 8.86
CA ALA A 22 -12.87 0.72 8.56
C ALA A 22 -12.60 -0.77 8.84
N ALA A 23 -13.43 -1.42 9.67
CA ALA A 23 -13.42 -2.85 9.96
C ALA A 23 -13.59 -3.78 8.74
N PHE A 24 -14.21 -3.35 7.64
CA PHE A 24 -14.39 -4.18 6.44
C PHE A 24 -13.30 -4.00 5.37
N ILE A 25 -12.54 -2.90 5.42
CA ILE A 25 -11.48 -2.57 4.45
C ILE A 25 -10.20 -3.40 4.74
N LEU A 26 -9.92 -3.65 6.01
CA LEU A 26 -8.65 -4.21 6.46
C LEU A 26 -8.49 -5.73 6.22
N PRO A 27 -9.52 -6.59 6.44
CA PRO A 27 -9.38 -8.03 6.19
C PRO A 27 -9.17 -8.37 4.71
N SER A 28 -9.72 -7.58 3.78
CA SER A 28 -9.55 -7.79 2.34
C SER A 28 -8.15 -7.38 1.86
N LEU A 29 -7.57 -6.32 2.42
CA LEU A 29 -6.18 -5.89 2.14
C LEU A 29 -5.15 -6.91 2.64
N VAL A 30 -5.36 -7.48 3.83
CA VAL A 30 -4.51 -8.57 4.35
C VAL A 30 -4.54 -9.78 3.41
N ARG A 31 -5.72 -10.18 2.94
CA ARG A 31 -5.90 -11.33 2.04
C ARG A 31 -5.35 -11.09 0.62
N ALA A 32 -5.41 -9.87 0.11
CA ALA A 32 -4.85 -9.51 -1.20
C ALA A 32 -3.30 -9.55 -1.21
N ARG A 33 -2.65 -9.35 -0.06
CA ARG A 33 -1.18 -9.36 0.07
C ARG A 33 -0.58 -10.77 -0.06
N ASP A 34 -1.25 -11.79 0.48
CA ASP A 34 -0.75 -13.17 0.41
C ASP A 34 -0.53 -13.63 -1.05
N THR A 35 -1.29 -13.09 -1.99
CA THR A 35 -1.10 -13.31 -3.43
C THR A 35 0.05 -12.51 -4.06
N GLU A 36 0.36 -11.30 -3.58
CA GLU A 36 1.45 -10.45 -4.10
C GLU A 36 2.84 -10.88 -3.64
N ILE A 37 2.97 -11.42 -2.42
CA ILE A 37 4.25 -11.90 -1.85
C ILE A 37 4.97 -12.87 -2.80
N SER A 38 4.21 -13.68 -3.56
CA SER A 38 4.75 -14.62 -4.54
C SER A 38 5.46 -13.96 -5.73
N ARG A 39 5.08 -12.72 -6.11
CA ARG A 39 5.69 -11.98 -7.22
C ARG A 39 6.92 -11.19 -6.78
N ASP A 40 6.89 -10.65 -5.57
CA ASP A 40 7.97 -9.81 -5.03
C ASP A 40 9.20 -10.65 -4.58
N MET A 41 9.05 -11.95 -4.28
CA MET A 41 10.21 -12.83 -3.99
C MET A 41 11.16 -12.97 -5.19
N ASN A 42 10.64 -12.92 -6.43
CA ASN A 42 11.49 -13.00 -7.62
C ASN A 42 12.40 -11.77 -7.78
N LEU A 43 12.02 -10.60 -7.25
CA LEU A 43 12.86 -9.38 -7.31
C LEU A 43 14.08 -9.47 -6.37
N TYR A 44 14.00 -10.25 -5.29
CA TYR A 44 15.11 -10.50 -4.38
C TYR A 44 16.03 -11.63 -4.86
N GLU A 45 15.50 -12.66 -5.51
CA GLU A 45 16.29 -13.79 -6.02
C GLU A 45 17.09 -13.47 -7.28
N THR A 46 16.68 -12.49 -8.09
CA THR A 46 17.35 -12.15 -9.37
C THR A 46 18.13 -10.82 -9.37
N GLY A 47 18.17 -10.10 -8.24
CA GLY A 47 19.03 -8.91 -8.06
C GLY A 47 20.46 -9.29 -7.63
N PRO A 48 21.45 -8.39 -7.71
CA PRO A 48 22.86 -8.73 -7.45
C PRO A 48 23.17 -9.00 -5.96
N PHE A 49 22.17 -9.22 -5.13
CA PHE A 49 22.34 -9.58 -3.73
C PHE A 49 22.51 -11.10 -3.60
N VAL A 50 23.62 -11.62 -4.12
CA VAL A 50 24.15 -12.88 -3.63
C VAL A 50 24.62 -12.59 -2.21
N ALA A 51 23.94 -13.14 -1.21
CA ALA A 51 24.44 -13.14 0.15
C ALA A 51 25.70 -14.02 0.18
N GLU A 52 26.83 -13.40 -0.13
CA GLU A 52 28.14 -14.03 0.07
C GLU A 52 28.31 -14.16 1.58
N SER A 53 28.17 -15.39 2.08
CA SER A 53 28.31 -15.70 3.49
C SER A 53 29.78 -15.54 3.88
N ASP A 54 30.15 -14.36 4.34
CA ASP A 54 31.45 -14.10 4.94
C ASP A 54 31.60 -14.97 6.21
N PRO A 55 32.57 -15.91 6.26
CA PRO A 55 32.76 -16.82 7.38
C PRO A 55 33.21 -16.11 8.67
N SER A 56 33.45 -14.80 8.64
CA SER A 56 33.75 -13.99 9.84
C SER A 56 32.52 -13.68 10.72
N ASN A 57 31.29 -14.02 10.28
CA ASN A 57 30.04 -13.75 11.01
C ASN A 57 29.55 -14.89 11.93
N MET A 58 30.38 -15.89 12.22
CA MET A 58 30.09 -16.97 13.19
C MET A 58 30.83 -16.73 14.50
N ARG A 59 30.09 -16.71 15.62
CA ARG A 59 30.66 -16.95 16.96
C ARG A 59 30.79 -18.46 17.19
N ASP A 60 31.76 -18.83 18.03
CA ASP A 60 32.19 -20.21 18.33
C ASP A 60 31.09 -21.08 19.01
N ASP A 61 29.94 -20.50 19.34
CA ASP A 61 28.77 -21.14 19.93
C ASP A 61 27.65 -21.46 18.92
N GLY A 62 27.84 -21.15 17.63
CA GLY A 62 26.86 -21.41 16.58
C GLY A 62 25.70 -20.40 16.52
N GLU A 63 25.77 -19.29 17.26
CA GLU A 63 24.81 -18.20 17.15
C GLU A 63 25.12 -17.36 15.89
N ILE A 64 24.15 -17.29 14.97
CA ILE A 64 24.25 -16.43 13.77
C ILE A 64 24.20 -14.99 14.26
N ILE A 65 25.21 -14.18 13.92
CA ILE A 65 25.15 -12.73 14.11
C ILE A 65 24.07 -12.18 13.17
N LEU A 66 22.85 -12.04 13.68
CA LEU A 66 21.78 -11.31 13.02
C LEU A 66 22.23 -9.86 12.94
N ALA A 67 22.42 -9.36 11.71
CA ALA A 67 22.92 -8.03 11.42
C ALA A 67 22.39 -7.00 12.42
N GLU A 68 23.30 -6.37 13.18
CA GLU A 68 22.96 -5.24 14.03
C GLU A 68 22.23 -4.20 13.19
N ALA A 69 21.19 -3.58 13.76
CA ALA A 69 20.37 -2.69 12.96
C ALA A 69 21.22 -1.58 12.33
N PRO A 70 21.00 -1.26 11.05
CA PRO A 70 21.68 -0.15 10.40
C PRO A 70 21.56 1.11 11.28
N THR A 71 22.72 1.60 11.72
CA THR A 71 22.89 2.68 12.70
C THR A 71 22.35 4.03 12.21
N ASN A 72 21.95 4.13 10.94
CA ASN A 72 21.54 5.37 10.28
C ASN A 72 20.13 5.31 9.64
N PHE A 73 19.14 4.70 10.30
CA PHE A 73 17.71 4.92 9.97
C PHE A 73 17.19 6.24 10.55
N ASN A 74 17.94 7.32 10.35
CA ASN A 74 17.52 8.66 10.74
C ASN A 74 17.12 9.42 9.47
N GLN A 75 16.10 8.92 8.78
CA GLN A 75 15.38 9.73 7.81
C GLN A 75 14.23 10.43 8.54
N PRO A 76 14.11 11.76 8.44
CA PRO A 76 12.95 12.44 8.98
C PRO A 76 11.72 11.94 8.21
N ALA A 77 10.80 11.29 8.92
CA ALA A 77 9.40 11.39 8.55
C ALA A 77 9.08 12.88 8.59
N VAL A 78 8.84 13.50 7.43
CA VAL A 78 8.74 14.97 7.33
C VAL A 78 7.42 15.51 7.88
N ASP A 79 6.86 14.80 8.86
CA ASP A 79 5.77 15.28 9.68
C ASP A 79 5.63 14.41 10.96
N ALA A 80 6.76 14.10 11.62
CA ALA A 80 6.80 13.35 12.88
C ALA A 80 6.12 14.06 14.08
N GLY A 81 5.31 15.08 13.83
CA GLY A 81 4.58 15.86 14.81
C GLY A 81 3.32 16.54 14.27
N SER A 82 2.98 16.42 12.98
CA SER A 82 1.68 16.85 12.50
C SER A 82 0.67 15.73 12.81
N SER A 83 -0.54 16.11 13.19
CA SER A 83 -1.60 15.13 13.47
C SER A 83 -2.09 14.41 12.21
N GLU A 84 -1.65 14.82 11.01
CA GLU A 84 -2.19 14.42 9.72
C GLU A 84 -1.11 13.76 8.85
N LEU A 85 -1.40 12.58 8.33
CA LEU A 85 -0.54 11.87 7.39
C LEU A 85 -0.71 12.45 5.99
N ASN A 86 -0.02 13.56 5.73
CA ASN A 86 -0.01 14.26 4.45
C ASN A 86 1.09 13.71 3.54
N GLY A 87 0.80 12.65 2.78
CA GLY A 87 1.77 12.06 1.87
C GLY A 87 2.85 11.21 2.54
N PHE A 88 3.95 10.96 1.83
CA PHE A 88 5.14 10.29 2.36
C PHE A 88 6.42 10.98 1.88
N ALA A 89 7.37 11.22 2.80
CA ALA A 89 8.67 11.83 2.54
C ALA A 89 8.59 13.04 1.58
N ASP A 90 7.83 14.07 2.00
CA ASP A 90 7.58 15.34 1.29
C ASP A 90 6.74 15.27 0.01
N THR A 91 6.14 14.13 -0.30
CA THR A 91 5.30 13.99 -1.48
C THR A 91 3.84 13.86 -1.06
N PRO A 92 3.01 14.91 -1.23
CA PRO A 92 1.60 14.86 -0.85
C PRO A 92 0.87 13.71 -1.53
N TRP A 93 -0.16 13.18 -0.86
CA TRP A 93 -1.12 12.30 -1.53
C TRP A 93 -1.73 13.02 -2.74
N MET A 94 -2.19 12.24 -3.71
CA MET A 94 -2.80 12.76 -4.94
C MET A 94 -1.85 13.51 -5.88
N THR A 95 -0.54 13.51 -5.60
CA THR A 95 0.45 14.05 -6.55
C THR A 95 0.50 13.19 -7.81
N ASP A 96 0.60 13.84 -8.97
CA ASP A 96 0.70 13.17 -10.28
C ASP A 96 1.99 12.38 -10.45
N TYR A 97 1.92 11.28 -11.19
CA TYR A 97 3.05 10.42 -11.52
C TYR A 97 4.24 11.23 -12.07
N SER A 98 4.02 12.08 -13.07
CA SER A 98 5.07 12.89 -13.69
C SER A 98 5.74 13.82 -12.67
N ALA A 99 4.96 14.44 -11.79
CA ALA A 99 5.46 15.34 -10.76
C ALA A 99 6.33 14.62 -9.73
N VAL A 100 5.89 13.43 -9.27
CA VAL A 100 6.69 12.60 -8.34
C VAL A 100 7.97 12.11 -9.02
N LYS A 101 7.88 11.65 -10.26
CA LYS A 101 9.04 11.20 -11.05
C LYS A 101 10.06 12.33 -11.23
N LYS A 102 9.59 13.50 -11.65
CA LYS A 102 10.43 14.68 -11.85
C LYS A 102 11.13 15.06 -10.55
N ARG A 103 10.42 15.07 -9.42
CA ARG A 103 11.00 15.34 -8.11
C ARG A 103 12.18 14.41 -7.80
N PHE A 104 12.04 13.11 -8.02
CA PHE A 104 13.14 12.17 -7.79
C PHE A 104 14.30 12.35 -8.77
N GLN A 105 14.03 12.71 -10.02
CA GLN A 105 15.08 13.05 -11.00
C GLN A 105 15.86 14.30 -10.57
N ASP A 106 15.17 15.35 -10.12
CA ASP A 106 15.79 16.57 -9.61
C ASP A 106 16.66 16.25 -8.37
N LEU A 107 16.14 15.44 -7.44
CA LEU A 107 16.87 15.05 -6.22
C LEU A 107 18.08 14.16 -6.49
N ALA A 108 17.99 13.24 -7.46
CA ALA A 108 19.08 12.35 -7.85
C ALA A 108 20.23 13.08 -8.55
N THR A 109 19.96 14.23 -9.17
CA THR A 109 20.97 15.02 -9.91
C THR A 109 21.50 16.22 -9.14
N ALA A 110 20.91 16.54 -7.98
CA ALA A 110 21.36 17.64 -7.14
C ALA A 110 22.76 17.38 -6.55
N ALA A 111 23.73 18.24 -6.89
CA ALA A 111 25.15 18.07 -6.57
C ALA A 111 25.49 18.08 -5.06
N ASN A 112 24.57 18.51 -4.20
CA ASN A 112 24.78 18.72 -2.76
C ASN A 112 23.79 17.94 -1.88
N THR A 113 23.14 16.90 -2.40
CA THR A 113 22.22 16.10 -1.59
C THR A 113 23.02 15.15 -0.68
N PRO A 114 22.83 15.17 0.65
CA PRO A 114 23.50 14.24 1.57
C PRO A 114 23.00 12.80 1.45
N GLU A 115 21.92 12.61 0.69
CA GLU A 115 21.27 11.32 0.47
C GLU A 115 21.54 10.81 -0.94
N ARG A 116 21.83 9.52 -1.05
CA ARG A 116 21.93 8.84 -2.34
C ARG A 116 20.54 8.42 -2.77
N ILE A 117 20.03 9.05 -3.84
CA ILE A 117 18.71 8.76 -4.43
C ILE A 117 18.90 8.20 -5.84
N GLU A 118 18.24 7.08 -6.11
CA GLU A 118 18.28 6.41 -7.41
C GLU A 118 16.88 5.90 -7.77
N ILE A 119 16.41 6.20 -8.99
CA ILE A 119 15.22 5.55 -9.54
C ILE A 119 15.64 4.21 -10.12
N VAL A 120 15.28 3.13 -9.43
CA VAL A 120 15.61 1.75 -9.83
C VAL A 120 14.72 1.29 -10.98
N MET A 121 13.43 1.63 -10.90
CA MET A 121 12.44 1.25 -11.91
C MET A 121 11.27 2.23 -11.87
N ALA A 122 10.66 2.50 -13.01
CA ALA A 122 9.45 3.31 -13.08
C ALA A 122 8.54 2.78 -14.18
N VAL A 123 7.31 2.43 -13.80
CA VAL A 123 6.23 2.05 -14.71
C VAL A 123 5.18 3.15 -14.66
N GLU A 124 4.95 3.79 -15.80
CA GLU A 124 4.06 4.93 -15.95
C GLU A 124 2.67 4.67 -15.36
N ASP A 125 2.16 5.62 -14.58
CA ASP A 125 0.88 5.56 -13.88
C ASP A 125 0.67 4.38 -12.91
N HIS A 126 1.66 3.51 -12.71
CA HIS A 126 1.57 2.34 -11.84
C HIS A 126 2.47 2.47 -10.61
N TYR A 127 3.79 2.58 -10.81
CA TYR A 127 4.71 2.72 -9.69
C TYR A 127 6.07 3.33 -10.07
N ILE A 128 6.72 3.89 -9.05
CA ILE A 128 8.13 4.28 -9.09
C ILE A 128 8.84 3.59 -7.93
N LEU A 129 9.86 2.80 -8.23
CA LEU A 129 10.75 2.18 -7.27
C LEU A 129 12.00 3.05 -7.11
N VAL A 130 12.19 3.60 -5.92
CA VAL A 130 13.27 4.50 -5.56
C VAL A 130 14.13 3.84 -4.49
N ARG A 131 15.45 3.88 -4.65
CA ARG A 131 16.40 3.57 -3.60
C ARG A 131 16.89 4.89 -2.98
N ARG A 132 16.73 5.03 -1.66
CA ARG A 132 17.19 6.20 -0.90
C ARG A 132 17.97 5.72 0.31
N ASN A 133 19.27 6.02 0.36
CA ASN A 133 20.19 5.54 1.41
C ASN A 133 20.08 4.02 1.65
N ASP A 134 20.10 3.24 0.56
CA ASP A 134 20.01 1.77 0.56
C ASP A 134 18.67 1.16 1.03
N VAL A 135 17.68 2.00 1.33
CA VAL A 135 16.31 1.57 1.58
C VAL A 135 15.49 1.71 0.29
N LEU A 136 14.66 0.72 -0.01
CA LEU A 136 13.80 0.71 -1.18
C LEU A 136 12.40 1.25 -0.83
N TYR A 137 11.87 2.09 -1.69
CA TYR A 137 10.56 2.71 -1.60
C TYR A 137 9.82 2.50 -2.90
N ARG A 138 8.63 1.90 -2.83
CA ARG A 138 7.73 1.76 -3.98
C ARG A 138 6.57 2.72 -3.81
N TYR A 139 6.57 3.77 -4.61
CA TYR A 139 5.48 4.73 -4.74
C TYR A 139 4.49 4.17 -5.75
N ASN A 140 3.26 3.88 -5.33
CA ASN A 140 2.20 3.34 -6.17
C ASN A 140 1.18 4.42 -6.51
N PHE A 141 0.75 4.40 -7.76
CA PHE A 141 -0.15 5.37 -8.36
C PHE A 141 -1.43 4.66 -8.79
N TYR A 142 -2.55 5.38 -8.65
CA TYR A 142 -3.85 4.87 -9.06
C TYR A 142 -4.42 5.75 -10.16
N LYS A 143 -4.74 5.13 -11.29
CA LYS A 143 -5.51 5.69 -12.39
C LYS A 143 -6.80 4.88 -12.50
N SER A 144 -7.93 5.55 -12.31
CA SER A 144 -9.26 4.95 -12.42
C SER A 144 -9.40 4.25 -13.78
N PRO A 145 -9.83 2.99 -13.88
CA PRO A 145 -10.01 2.34 -15.18
C PRO A 145 -10.99 3.10 -16.08
N ILE A 146 -10.72 3.15 -17.39
CA ILE A 146 -11.53 3.93 -18.34
C ILE A 146 -13.01 3.58 -18.31
N THR A 147 -13.35 2.29 -18.09
CA THR A 147 -14.73 1.82 -17.96
C THR A 147 -15.46 2.49 -16.81
N VAL A 148 -14.79 2.63 -15.65
CA VAL A 148 -15.32 3.29 -14.46
C VAL A 148 -15.31 4.80 -14.64
N ALA A 149 -14.24 5.36 -15.21
CA ALA A 149 -14.14 6.79 -15.48
C ALA A 149 -15.29 7.27 -16.38
N ARG A 150 -15.65 6.48 -17.39
CA ARG A 150 -16.78 6.73 -18.30
C ARG A 150 -18.16 6.64 -17.63
N LEU A 151 -18.29 5.99 -16.46
CA LEU A 151 -19.55 6.04 -15.68
C LEU A 151 -19.78 7.41 -15.07
N ASN A 152 -18.71 8.12 -14.73
CA ASN A 152 -18.80 9.47 -14.16
C ASN A 152 -18.73 10.57 -15.23
N ASN A 153 -18.13 10.27 -16.40
CA ASN A 153 -18.08 11.17 -17.56
C ASN A 153 -18.28 10.37 -18.86
N HIS A 154 -19.53 10.30 -19.34
CA HIS A 154 -19.88 9.52 -20.54
C HIS A 154 -19.25 10.01 -21.84
N GLU A 155 -18.79 11.28 -21.89
CA GLU A 155 -18.16 11.88 -23.06
C GLU A 155 -16.64 11.71 -23.06
N LEU A 156 -16.06 11.03 -22.04
CA LEU A 156 -14.62 10.84 -21.92
C LEU A 156 -14.07 10.00 -23.08
N THR A 157 -13.30 10.67 -23.95
CA THR A 157 -12.59 10.03 -25.06
C THR A 157 -11.37 9.25 -24.57
N GLU A 158 -10.85 8.34 -25.39
CA GLU A 158 -9.62 7.61 -25.05
C GLU A 158 -8.42 8.54 -24.99
N ALA A 159 -8.34 9.51 -25.90
CA ALA A 159 -7.27 10.50 -25.92
C ALA A 159 -7.26 11.37 -24.64
N ASP A 160 -8.42 11.81 -24.18
CA ASP A 160 -8.53 12.57 -22.93
C ASP A 160 -8.14 11.70 -21.73
N TYR A 161 -8.58 10.43 -21.70
CA TYR A 161 -8.23 9.49 -20.64
C TYR A 161 -6.73 9.19 -20.59
N ASP A 162 -6.10 8.99 -21.74
CA ASP A 162 -4.66 8.72 -21.85
C ASP A 162 -3.83 9.91 -21.38
N SER A 163 -4.37 11.14 -21.51
CA SER A 163 -3.75 12.36 -20.98
C SER A 163 -3.88 12.52 -19.45
N MET A 164 -4.78 11.76 -18.80
CA MET A 164 -4.88 11.76 -17.34
C MET A 164 -3.72 10.99 -16.72
N GLU A 165 -3.24 11.41 -15.55
CA GLU A 165 -2.16 10.72 -14.85
C GLU A 165 -2.65 9.93 -13.63
N GLY A 166 -1.89 8.90 -13.28
CA GLY A 166 -2.01 8.18 -12.03
C GLY A 166 -1.66 9.07 -10.84
N LYS A 167 -2.46 8.96 -9.78
CA LYS A 167 -2.32 9.78 -8.56
C LYS A 167 -1.68 8.96 -7.45
N LEU A 168 -0.67 9.51 -6.76
CA LEU A 168 0.01 8.85 -5.65
C LEU A 168 -0.99 8.53 -4.53
N TYR A 169 -0.97 7.28 -4.06
CA TYR A 169 -1.89 6.86 -3.00
C TYR A 169 -1.30 5.91 -1.97
N HIS A 170 -0.19 5.26 -2.31
CA HIS A 170 0.42 4.26 -1.46
C HIS A 170 1.93 4.31 -1.61
N VAL A 171 2.64 4.24 -0.50
CA VAL A 171 4.09 4.06 -0.48
C VAL A 171 4.43 2.85 0.38
N ARG A 172 5.12 1.88 -0.23
CA ARG A 172 5.67 0.72 0.46
C ARG A 172 7.15 0.95 0.72
N VAL A 173 7.55 0.95 1.98
CA VAL A 173 8.95 0.89 2.40
C VAL A 173 9.35 -0.58 2.47
N ILE A 174 10.41 -0.95 1.77
CA ILE A 174 10.94 -2.31 1.70
C ILE A 174 12.28 -2.32 2.45
N LEU A 175 12.30 -3.11 3.52
CA LEU A 175 13.39 -3.19 4.49
C LEU A 175 14.02 -4.58 4.43
N PRO A 176 15.31 -4.72 4.81
CA PRO A 176 15.81 -6.03 5.22
C PRO A 176 15.00 -6.56 6.41
N PHE A 177 15.16 -7.84 6.74
CA PHE A 177 14.54 -8.43 7.92
C PHE A 177 15.03 -7.70 9.19
N ILE A 178 14.21 -6.81 9.74
CA ILE A 178 14.49 -6.06 10.97
C ILE A 178 13.47 -6.49 12.04
N GLN A 179 13.91 -6.66 13.28
CA GLN A 179 13.01 -7.04 14.37
C GLN A 179 11.86 -6.03 14.49
N SER A 180 10.63 -6.53 14.53
CA SER A 180 9.44 -5.67 14.47
C SER A 180 9.40 -4.66 15.61
N LYS A 181 9.90 -5.03 16.79
CA LYS A 181 9.94 -4.16 17.96
C LYS A 181 10.65 -2.82 17.67
N TRP A 182 11.78 -2.86 16.97
CA TRP A 182 12.61 -1.67 16.73
C TRP A 182 11.94 -0.72 15.74
N ILE A 183 11.26 -1.28 14.74
CA ILE A 183 10.45 -0.51 13.79
C ILE A 183 9.25 0.09 14.50
N GLY A 184 8.56 -0.70 15.33
CA GLY A 184 7.41 -0.26 16.11
C GLY A 184 7.75 0.91 17.01
N GLU A 185 8.85 0.84 17.76
CA GLU A 185 9.32 1.94 18.62
C GLU A 185 9.62 3.23 17.84
N ARG A 186 10.19 3.12 16.62
CA ARG A 186 10.41 4.28 15.75
C ARG A 186 9.11 4.87 15.22
N LEU A 187 8.17 4.03 14.80
CA LEU A 187 6.84 4.45 14.35
C LEU A 187 6.06 5.09 15.49
N GLU A 188 6.11 4.53 16.70
CA GLU A 188 5.47 5.10 17.88
C GLU A 188 6.07 6.44 18.28
N LYS A 189 7.39 6.59 18.17
CA LYS A 189 8.05 7.88 18.40
C LYS A 189 7.63 8.94 17.39
N ALA A 190 7.47 8.56 16.12
CA ALA A 190 7.14 9.50 15.03
C ALA A 190 5.65 9.82 14.92
N TYR A 191 4.78 8.85 15.23
CA TYR A 191 3.34 8.94 14.97
C TYR A 191 2.49 8.69 16.22
N GLY A 192 3.08 8.49 17.40
CA GLY A 192 2.37 8.11 18.62
C GLY A 192 1.95 6.64 18.62
N GLN A 193 1.21 6.24 19.66
CA GLN A 193 0.78 4.85 19.84
C GLN A 193 -0.05 4.34 18.65
N LYS A 194 0.13 3.05 18.32
CA LYS A 194 -0.70 2.36 17.32
C LYS A 194 -2.17 2.41 17.72
N THR A 195 -3.04 2.52 16.74
CA THR A 195 -4.50 2.59 16.96
C THR A 195 -5.13 1.21 17.01
N ARG A 196 -4.61 0.25 16.22
CA ARG A 196 -5.09 -1.13 16.17
C ARG A 196 -3.95 -2.11 15.91
N SER A 197 -4.23 -3.40 16.14
CA SER A 197 -3.35 -4.49 15.76
C SER A 197 -4.19 -5.66 15.24
N THR A 198 -3.70 -6.30 14.18
CA THR A 198 -4.19 -7.59 13.68
C THR A 198 -3.17 -8.70 13.88
N VAL A 199 -2.11 -8.45 14.66
CA VAL A 199 -1.05 -9.42 14.93
C VAL A 199 -1.61 -10.55 15.77
N ASP A 200 -1.57 -11.76 15.22
CA ASP A 200 -1.94 -12.98 15.93
C ASP A 200 -0.78 -13.43 16.82
N GLU A 201 -1.04 -13.58 18.11
CA GLU A 201 -0.02 -13.89 19.12
C GLU A 201 0.65 -15.25 18.92
N LYS A 202 -0.05 -16.21 18.29
CA LYS A 202 0.45 -17.58 18.11
C LYS A 202 1.36 -17.69 16.89
N THR A 203 0.95 -17.03 15.80
CA THR A 203 1.64 -17.09 14.51
C THR A 203 2.64 -15.94 14.33
N MET A 204 2.54 -14.88 15.15
CA MET A 204 3.30 -13.63 15.02
C MET A 204 3.16 -13.01 13.62
N ARG A 205 2.00 -13.20 12.99
CA ARG A 205 1.65 -12.64 11.67
C ARG A 205 0.54 -11.62 11.83
N GLY A 206 0.55 -10.60 10.98
CA GLY A 206 -0.48 -9.56 10.93
C GLY A 206 0.14 -8.19 10.75
N ALA A 207 -0.55 -7.15 11.21
CA ALA A 207 -0.03 -5.79 11.17
C ALA A 207 -0.38 -4.99 12.42
N ASP A 208 0.56 -4.16 12.85
CA ASP A 208 0.21 -3.01 13.68
C ASP A 208 -0.20 -1.84 12.78
N ILE A 209 -1.21 -1.09 13.21
CA ILE A 209 -1.90 -0.10 12.39
C ILE A 209 -1.93 1.23 13.12
N TRP A 210 -1.57 2.30 12.40
CA TRP A 210 -1.80 3.67 12.83
C TRP A 210 -2.82 4.31 11.89
N GLU A 211 -3.97 4.66 12.44
CA GLU A 211 -4.97 5.48 11.76
C GLU A 211 -4.67 6.95 12.07
N LYS A 212 -4.43 7.74 11.02
CA LYS A 212 -4.21 9.18 11.12
C LYS A 212 -5.18 9.90 10.20
N PRO A 213 -5.58 11.14 10.52
CA PRO A 213 -6.12 12.06 9.52
C PRO A 213 -5.28 11.96 8.24
N GLY A 214 -5.93 11.83 7.07
CA GLY A 214 -5.25 11.67 5.78
C GLY A 214 -4.88 10.24 5.38
N GLY A 215 -4.70 9.28 6.31
CA GLY A 215 -4.26 7.94 5.91
C GLY A 215 -3.96 6.91 6.98
N PHE A 216 -3.33 5.82 6.54
CA PHE A 216 -3.01 4.65 7.34
C PHE A 216 -1.52 4.32 7.25
N ILE A 217 -0.95 3.83 8.35
CA ILE A 217 0.38 3.22 8.37
C ILE A 217 0.21 1.76 8.82
N PHE A 218 0.79 0.83 8.08
CA PHE A 218 0.82 -0.58 8.39
C PHE A 218 2.26 -1.03 8.59
N GLN A 219 2.56 -1.51 9.78
CA GLN A 219 3.78 -2.29 10.00
C GLN A 219 3.41 -3.76 9.91
N TRP A 220 3.97 -4.48 8.94
CA TRP A 220 3.68 -5.90 8.77
C TRP A 220 4.61 -6.79 9.60
N PHE A 221 4.04 -7.83 10.21
CA PHE A 221 4.72 -8.77 11.07
C PHE A 221 4.83 -10.13 10.38
N GLU A 222 6.04 -10.67 10.42
CA GLU A 222 6.38 -11.96 9.85
C GLU A 222 7.24 -12.75 10.84
N PRO A 223 6.90 -14.01 11.12
CA PRO A 223 7.66 -14.86 12.02
C PRO A 223 8.94 -15.35 11.34
N TYR A 224 10.07 -15.24 12.03
CA TYR A 224 11.31 -15.89 11.64
C TYR A 224 12.05 -16.36 12.90
N HIS A 225 12.39 -17.65 12.98
CA HIS A 225 13.04 -18.26 14.16
C HIS A 225 12.37 -17.91 15.50
N LYS A 226 11.04 -17.97 15.56
CA LYS A 226 10.21 -17.63 16.74
C LYS A 226 10.32 -16.18 17.22
N VAL A 227 10.86 -15.30 16.40
CA VAL A 227 10.92 -13.85 16.64
C VAL A 227 10.12 -13.14 15.55
N ALA A 228 9.46 -12.04 15.91
CA ALA A 228 8.71 -11.23 14.96
C ALA A 228 9.62 -10.22 14.26
N TYR A 229 9.55 -10.20 12.94
CA TYR A 229 10.27 -9.26 12.08
C TYR A 229 9.32 -8.50 11.17
N SER A 230 9.77 -7.37 10.66
CA SER A 230 9.10 -6.60 9.62
C SER A 230 10.03 -6.41 8.44
N ARG A 231 9.53 -6.70 7.25
CA ARG A 231 10.17 -6.38 5.97
C ARG A 231 9.52 -5.22 5.24
N THR A 232 8.28 -4.89 5.59
CA THR A 232 7.51 -3.89 4.86
C THR A 232 6.73 -2.99 5.80
N ILE A 233 6.73 -1.70 5.46
CA ILE A 233 5.84 -0.70 6.05
C ILE A 233 5.04 -0.07 4.90
N ASP A 234 3.71 -0.06 5.00
CA ASP A 234 2.86 0.54 3.98
C ASP A 234 2.21 1.83 4.52
N TYR A 235 2.30 2.90 3.75
CA TYR A 235 1.64 4.19 4.00
C TYR A 235 0.57 4.39 2.94
N MET A 236 -0.68 4.63 3.32
CA MET A 236 -1.81 4.70 2.38
C MET A 236 -2.67 5.94 2.60
N SER A 237 -3.10 6.58 1.51
CA SER A 237 -4.10 7.65 1.52
C SER A 237 -5.49 7.10 1.84
N ALA A 238 -6.14 7.66 2.86
CA ALA A 238 -7.50 7.25 3.23
C ALA A 238 -8.52 7.58 2.14
N ASP A 239 -8.41 8.77 1.54
CA ASP A 239 -9.32 9.25 0.50
C ASP A 239 -9.24 8.40 -0.75
N MET A 240 -8.03 8.09 -1.20
CA MET A 240 -7.87 7.26 -2.39
C MET A 240 -8.26 5.81 -2.13
N VAL A 241 -7.96 5.23 -0.95
CA VAL A 241 -8.45 3.89 -0.60
C VAL A 241 -9.97 3.83 -0.68
N LYS A 242 -10.66 4.84 -0.13
CA LYS A 242 -12.12 4.95 -0.22
C LYS A 242 -12.59 5.06 -1.68
N LYS A 243 -11.95 5.89 -2.50
CA LYS A 243 -12.27 6.03 -3.92
C LYS A 243 -12.08 4.72 -4.68
N ILE A 244 -10.94 4.04 -4.50
CA ILE A 244 -10.64 2.76 -5.15
C ILE A 244 -11.70 1.71 -4.79
N MET A 245 -12.11 1.63 -3.53
CA MET A 245 -13.15 0.69 -3.12
C MET A 245 -14.50 0.97 -3.79
N GLN A 246 -14.91 2.24 -3.83
CA GLN A 246 -16.15 2.65 -4.51
C GLN A 246 -16.09 2.37 -6.02
N GLU A 247 -14.94 2.58 -6.64
CA GLU A 247 -14.74 2.30 -8.07
C GLU A 247 -14.71 0.81 -8.36
N ASN A 248 -14.16 0.00 -7.45
CA ASN A 248 -14.16 -1.45 -7.57
C ASN A 248 -15.60 -2.01 -7.52
N GLU A 249 -16.43 -1.54 -6.59
CA GLU A 249 -17.86 -1.88 -6.53
C GLU A 249 -18.57 -1.54 -7.86
N LYS A 250 -18.37 -0.32 -8.36
CA LYS A 250 -18.94 0.14 -9.66
C LYS A 250 -18.43 -0.67 -10.85
N TYR A 251 -17.17 -1.09 -10.83
CA TYR A 251 -16.57 -1.87 -11.91
C TYR A 251 -17.25 -3.24 -12.04
N PHE A 252 -17.43 -3.94 -10.91
CA PHE A 252 -18.15 -5.22 -10.91
C PHE A 252 -19.58 -5.06 -11.42
N ASP A 253 -20.31 -4.03 -10.97
CA ASP A 253 -21.64 -3.72 -11.49
C ASP A 253 -21.64 -3.46 -13.01
N ALA A 254 -20.61 -2.76 -13.52
CA ALA A 254 -20.48 -2.47 -14.94
C ALA A 254 -20.17 -3.73 -15.77
N GLU A 255 -19.28 -4.60 -15.30
CA GLU A 255 -18.98 -5.89 -15.95
C GLU A 255 -20.20 -6.80 -15.94
N GLU A 256 -20.93 -6.89 -14.83
CA GLU A 256 -22.17 -7.67 -14.76
C GLU A 256 -23.20 -7.15 -15.76
N ARG A 257 -23.38 -5.82 -15.86
CA ARG A 257 -24.30 -5.22 -16.84
C ARG A 257 -23.86 -5.43 -18.29
N GLU A 258 -22.57 -5.39 -18.56
CA GLU A 258 -22.03 -5.69 -19.89
C GLU A 258 -22.23 -7.17 -20.26
N LEU A 259 -22.03 -8.08 -19.30
CA LEU A 259 -22.27 -9.50 -19.47
C LEU A 259 -23.77 -9.79 -19.73
N LEU A 260 -24.67 -9.13 -18.99
CA LEU A 260 -26.12 -9.22 -19.24
C LEU A 260 -26.50 -8.69 -20.64
N ARG A 261 -25.89 -7.59 -21.09
CA ARG A 261 -26.12 -7.07 -22.45
C ARG A 261 -25.72 -8.10 -23.52
N LYS A 262 -24.56 -8.75 -23.35
CA LYS A 262 -24.10 -9.82 -24.25
C LYS A 262 -25.00 -11.06 -24.24
N LEU A 263 -25.68 -11.35 -23.12
CA LEU A 263 -26.60 -12.48 -23.02
C LEU A 263 -27.98 -12.22 -23.64
N ILE A 264 -28.47 -10.97 -23.63
CA ILE A 264 -29.81 -10.61 -24.14
C ILE A 264 -29.82 -10.41 -25.66
N VAL A 265 -28.68 -10.07 -26.27
CA VAL A 265 -28.54 -9.90 -27.73
C VAL A 265 -28.14 -11.23 -28.39
N ASN A 266 -28.94 -12.28 -28.16
CA ASN A 266 -28.98 -13.49 -28.98
C ASN A 266 -30.35 -13.60 -29.66
#